data_AF-V6ID51-F1
#
_entry.id   AF-V6ID51-F1
#
_cell.length_a   1.000
_cell.length_b   1.000
_cell.length_c   1.000
_cell.angle_alpha   90.00
_cell.angle_beta   90.00
_cell.angle_gamma   90.00
#
_symmetry.space_group_name_H-M   'P 1'
#
loop_
_entity.id
_entity.type
_entity.pdbx_description
1 polymer ?
#
loop_
_entity_poly.entity_id
_entity_poly.type
_entity_poly.pdbx_seq_one_letter_code
_entity_poly.pdbx_strand_id
1 'polypeptide(L)' 'MKEFNIECPHCKKKFDSPESEAIRMARVEDQWMNHCEDMFKKGWRPGKFENLPDFLKTKRIGFYYENLEKRIKARKEQT' A
#
# COMPACT_ATOMS: atom_id res chain seq x y z
N MET A 1 -16.64 -16.93 3.41
CA MET A 1 -16.33 -15.48 3.43
C MET A 1 -17.60 -14.80 3.91
N LYS A 2 -17.56 -14.01 4.99
CA LYS A 2 -18.78 -13.50 5.64
C LYS A 2 -19.03 -12.07 5.16
N GLU A 3 -20.07 -11.91 4.35
CA GLU A 3 -20.52 -10.64 3.77
C GLU A 3 -21.07 -9.74 4.89
N PHE A 4 -20.53 -8.54 5.04
CA PHE A 4 -21.09 -7.52 5.94
C PHE A 4 -22.14 -6.73 5.16
N ASN A 5 -23.38 -7.18 5.26
CA ASN A 5 -24.51 -6.50 4.64
C ASN A 5 -24.90 -5.29 5.50
N ILE A 6 -24.59 -4.07 5.04
CA ILE A 6 -25.01 -2.83 5.71
C ILE A 6 -26.40 -2.50 5.19
N GLU A 7 -27.42 -2.60 6.06
CA GLU A 7 -28.80 -2.29 5.71
C GLU A 7 -29.19 -0.93 6.26
N CYS A 8 -29.77 -0.05 5.43
CA CYS A 8 -30.38 1.18 5.91
C CYS A 8 -31.65 0.85 6.73
N PRO A 9 -31.75 1.26 8.01
CA PRO A 9 -32.87 0.89 8.88
C PRO A 9 -34.22 1.44 8.39
N HIS A 10 -34.22 2.49 7.57
CA HIS A 10 -35.43 3.15 7.13
C HIS A 10 -35.98 2.62 5.79
N CYS A 11 -35.13 2.32 4.82
CA CYS A 11 -35.56 1.88 3.48
C CYS A 11 -35.20 0.43 3.16
N LYS A 12 -34.58 -0.29 4.11
CA LYS A 12 -34.17 -1.70 3.97
C LYS A 12 -33.29 -1.99 2.76
N LYS A 13 -32.73 -0.93 2.17
CA LYS A 13 -31.82 -1.01 1.03
C LYS A 13 -30.50 -1.56 1.55
N LYS A 14 -30.09 -2.67 0.96
CA LYS A 14 -28.82 -3.32 1.24
C LYS A 14 -27.74 -2.62 0.46
N PHE A 15 -26.73 -2.14 1.17
CA PHE A 15 -25.50 -1.69 0.56
C PHE A 15 -24.51 -2.85 0.67
N ASP A 16 -24.36 -3.54 -0.45
CA ASP A 16 -23.07 -4.12 -0.77
C ASP A 16 -22.13 -2.92 -0.88
N SER A 17 -21.19 -2.77 0.06
CA SER A 17 -19.99 -2.01 -0.25
C SER A 17 -18.84 -3.00 -0.35
N PRO A 18 -18.75 -3.76 -1.45
CA PRO A 18 -17.66 -4.65 -1.70
C PRO A 18 -16.69 -3.83 -2.54
N GLU A 19 -15.92 -2.94 -1.91
CA GLU A 19 -14.58 -2.83 -2.44
C GLU A 19 -13.99 -4.21 -2.19
N SER A 20 -13.99 -5.04 -3.25
CA SER A 20 -13.39 -6.36 -3.24
C SER A 20 -12.08 -6.25 -2.48
N GLU A 21 -11.78 -7.20 -1.59
CA GLU A 21 -10.60 -7.10 -0.73
C GLU A 21 -9.33 -6.73 -1.52
N ALA A 22 -9.22 -7.19 -2.77
CA ALA A 22 -8.22 -6.77 -3.75
C ALA A 22 -8.16 -5.25 -4.00
N ILE A 23 -9.28 -4.55 -4.17
CA ILE A 23 -9.37 -3.09 -4.35
C ILE A 23 -8.94 -2.38 -3.07
N ARG A 24 -9.39 -2.86 -1.90
CA ARG A 24 -8.97 -2.31 -0.60
C ARG A 24 -7.45 -2.45 -0.42
N MET A 25 -6.89 -3.63 -0.73
CA MET A 25 -5.46 -3.88 -0.65
C MET A 25 -4.69 -3.02 -1.64
N ALA A 26 -5.16 -2.88 -2.89
CA ALA A 26 -4.54 -2.03 -3.90
C ALA A 26 -4.45 -0.56 -3.43
N ARG A 27 -5.51 -0.03 -2.80
CA ARG A 27 -5.48 1.32 -2.22
C ARG A 27 -4.49 1.47 -1.08
N VAL A 28 -4.39 0.47 -0.20
CA VAL A 28 -3.43 0.48 0.91
C VAL A 28 -1.99 0.46 0.38
N GLU A 29 -1.72 -0.37 -0.64
CA GLU A 29 -0.42 -0.42 -1.31
C GLU A 29 -0.07 0.93 -1.96
N ASP A 30 -1.01 1.54 -2.69
CA ASP A 30 -0.82 2.86 -3.31
C ASP A 30 -0.55 3.95 -2.28
N GLN A 31 -1.30 3.98 -1.17
CA GLN A 31 -1.07 4.93 -0.09
C GLN A 31 0.33 4.76 0.53
N TRP A 32 0.76 3.51 0.73
CA TRP A 32 2.09 3.21 1.26
C TRP A 32 3.20 3.68 0.32
N MET A 33 3.10 3.37 -0.98
CA MET A 33 4.10 3.78 -1.98
C MET A 33 4.17 5.31 -2.10
N ASN A 34 3.03 6.00 -2.11
CA ASN A 34 2.98 7.46 -2.15
C ASN A 34 3.62 8.08 -0.90
N HIS A 35 3.35 7.52 0.29
CA HIS A 35 3.98 7.96 1.52
C HIS A 35 5.50 7.78 1.46
N CYS A 36 5.98 6.62 0.99
CA CYS A 36 7.40 6.35 0.84
C CYS A 36 8.07 7.32 -0.16
N GLU A 37 7.42 7.65 -1.27
CA GLU A 37 7.91 8.62 -2.25
C GLU A 37 8.02 10.04 -1.68
N ASP A 38 7.01 10.49 -0.92
CA ASP A 38 7.02 11.79 -0.26
C ASP A 38 8.16 11.90 0.76
N MET A 39 8.32 10.87 1.59
CA MET A 39 9.44 10.77 2.53
C MET A 39 10.78 10.74 1.81
N PHE A 40 10.88 10.03 0.68
CA PHE A 40 12.08 9.97 -0.14
C PHE A 40 12.46 11.33 -0.76
N LYS A 41 11.47 12.12 -1.21
CA LYS A 41 11.69 13.49 -1.67
C LYS A 41 12.22 14.40 -0.56
N LYS A 42 11.80 14.17 0.69
CA LYS A 42 12.29 14.86 1.88
C LYS A 42 13.67 14.37 2.36
N GLY A 43 14.30 13.44 1.64
CA GLY A 43 15.61 12.88 1.98
C GLY A 43 15.55 11.75 3.01
N TRP A 44 14.36 11.29 3.38
CA TRP A 44 14.17 10.19 4.32
C TRP A 44 14.06 8.85 3.59
N ARG A 45 14.65 7.79 4.15
CA ARG A 45 14.64 6.46 3.54
C ARG A 45 13.71 5.54 4.33
N PRO A 46 12.64 4.99 3.71
CA PRO A 46 11.78 4.04 4.40
C PRO A 46 12.58 2.79 4.82
N GLY A 47 12.22 2.20 5.97
CA GLY A 47 12.87 1.03 6.52
C GLY A 47 12.76 -0.20 5.61
N LYS A 48 13.61 -1.22 5.82
CA LYS A 48 13.66 -2.43 4.97
C LYS A 48 12.30 -3.11 4.82
N PHE A 49 12.06 -3.70 3.66
CA PHE A 49 10.84 -4.46 3.36
C PHE A 49 10.54 -5.56 4.39
N GLU A 50 11.57 -6.23 4.91
CA GLU A 50 11.46 -7.27 5.95
C GLU A 50 10.81 -6.76 7.25
N ASN A 51 10.99 -5.47 7.57
CA ASN A 51 10.43 -4.83 8.76
C ASN A 51 9.00 -4.32 8.55
N LEU A 52 8.44 -4.43 7.34
CA LEU A 52 7.05 -4.06 7.11
C LEU A 52 6.12 -5.05 7.80
N PRO A 53 4.91 -4.62 8.17
CA PRO A 53 3.89 -5.54 8.63
C PRO A 53 3.43 -6.47 7.50
N ASP A 54 3.06 -7.70 7.84
CA ASP A 54 2.77 -8.76 6.85
C ASP A 54 1.69 -8.41 5.82
N PHE A 55 0.71 -7.57 6.18
CA PHE A 55 -0.32 -7.10 5.24
C PHE A 55 0.23 -6.20 4.12
N LEU A 56 1.40 -5.58 4.32
CA LEU A 56 2.12 -4.80 3.31
C LEU A 56 3.20 -5.61 2.60
N LYS A 57 3.50 -6.84 3.05
CA LYS A 57 4.47 -7.73 2.38
C LYS A 57 3.87 -8.39 1.13
N THR A 58 3.21 -7.59 0.30
CA THR A 58 2.66 -8.03 -0.97
C THR A 58 3.76 -8.02 -2.04
N LYS A 59 3.53 -8.78 -3.12
CA LYS A 59 4.45 -8.80 -4.26
C LYS A 59 4.66 -7.40 -4.87
N ARG A 60 3.62 -6.57 -4.89
CA ARG A 60 3.65 -5.21 -5.44
C ARG A 60 4.59 -4.30 -4.64
N ILE A 61 4.48 -4.31 -3.32
CA ILE A 61 5.34 -3.52 -2.44
C ILE A 61 6.77 -4.06 -2.46
N GLY A 62 6.97 -5.37 -2.52
CA GLY A 62 8.30 -5.97 -2.69
C GLY A 62 9.01 -5.44 -3.94
N PHE A 63 8.31 -5.38 -5.08
CA PHE A 63 8.84 -4.83 -6.33
C PHE A 63 9.15 -3.33 -6.22
N TYR A 64 8.31 -2.56 -5.53
CA TYR A 64 8.57 -1.14 -5.26
C TYR A 64 9.87 -0.96 -4.48
N TYR A 65 10.09 -1.75 -3.43
CA TYR A 65 11.30 -1.69 -2.60
C TYR A 65 12.57 -2.06 -3.38
N GLU A 66 12.52 -3.09 -4.21
CA GLU A 66 13.66 -3.47 -5.05
C GLU A 66 14.09 -2.32 -5.98
N ASN A 67 13.11 -1.65 -6.61
CA ASN A 67 13.37 -0.49 -7.45
C ASN A 67 13.87 0.71 -6.65
N LEU A 68 13.33 0.92 -5.44
CA LEU A 68 13.79 1.98 -4.54
C LEU A 68 15.27 1.78 -4.17
N GLU A 69 15.69 0.55 -3.85
CA GLU A 69 17.09 0.26 -3.56
C GLU A 69 18.02 0.50 -4.76
N LYS A 70 17.59 0.11 -5.97
CA LYS A 70 18.31 0.41 -7.21
C LYS A 70 18.48 1.93 -7.41
N ARG A 71 17.42 2.72 -7.19
CA ARG A 71 17.46 4.20 -7.28
C ARG A 71 18.42 4.80 -6.25
N ILE A 72 18.44 4.26 -5.04
CA ILE A 72 19.32 4.76 -3.98
C ILE A 72 20.78 4.44 -4.26
N LYS A 73 21.06 3.23 -4.78
CA LYS A 73 22.41 2.86 -5.22
C LYS A 73 22.88 3.77 -6.36
N ALA A 74 22.03 3.99 -7.38
CA ALA A 74 22.35 4.87 -8.50
C ALA A 74 22.60 6.33 -8.08
N ARG A 75 21.89 6.84 -7.06
CA ARG A 75 22.16 8.16 -6.47
C ARG A 75 23.50 8.23 -5.74
N LYS A 76 23.88 7.16 -5.03
CA LYS A 76 25.18 7.08 -4.34
C LYS A 76 26.37 7.02 -5.30
N GLU A 77 26.21 6.43 -6.48
CA GLU A 77 27.30 6.35 -7.48
C GLU A 77 27.48 7.66 -8.28
N GLN A 78 26.56 8.62 -8.15
CA GLN A 78 26.61 9.93 -8.81
C GLN A 78 27.13 11.08 -7.91
N THR A 79 27.48 10.80 -6.65
CA THR A 79 28.09 11.76 -5.70
C THR A 79 29.50 11.30 -5.39
#